data_AF-A0AB37S2Z8-F1
#
_entry.id   AF-A0AB37S2Z8-F1
#
_cell.length_a   1.000
_cell.length_b   1.000
_cell.length_c   1.000
_cell.angle_alpha   90.00
_cell.angle_beta   90.00
_cell.angle_gamma   90.00
#
_symmetry.space_group_name_H-M   'P 1'
#
loop_
_entity.id
_entity.type
_entity.pdbx_description
1 polymer ?
#
loop_
_entity_poly.entity_id
_entity_poly.type
_entity_poly.pdbx_seq_one_letter_code
_entity_poly.pdbx_strand_id
1 'polypeptide(L)'
;ALAYDVAVGLCYITPEQLYDLRIEADWRMGEGIPDDNPNKRYYEYFSRGKFDDLPLHEWVHTEGSEGNIPGAIVDQREGELYLKVGGVI
;
A
#
# COMPACT_ATOMS: atom_id res chain seq x y z
N ALA A 1 -10.56 -21.08 9.61
CA ALA A 1 -9.21 -20.84 10.14
C ALA A 1 -8.55 -19.80 9.25
N LEU A 2 -8.13 -18.67 9.81
CA LEU A 2 -7.46 -17.58 9.09
C LEU A 2 -5.99 -18.00 8.93
N ALA A 3 -5.58 -18.43 7.74
CA ALA A 3 -4.19 -18.74 7.48
C ALA A 3 -3.39 -17.44 7.53
N TYR A 4 -2.53 -17.29 8.54
CA TYR A 4 -1.46 -16.31 8.47
C TYR A 4 -0.38 -16.94 7.60
N ASP A 5 -0.10 -16.34 6.45
CA ASP A 5 1.06 -16.71 5.64
C ASP A 5 2.32 -16.31 6.43
N VAL A 6 2.90 -17.30 7.12
CA VAL A 6 4.20 -17.12 7.78
C VAL A 6 5.27 -17.22 6.69
N ALA A 7 5.76 -16.07 6.24
CA ALA A 7 6.97 -16.03 5.43
C ALA A 7 8.15 -16.52 6.29
N VAL A 8 8.59 -17.76 6.08
CA VAL A 8 9.79 -18.30 6.71
C VAL A 8 10.99 -17.87 5.87
N GLY A 9 11.78 -16.92 6.39
CA GLY A 9 12.95 -16.38 5.71
C GLY A 9 13.81 -15.52 6.64
N LEU A 10 14.99 -15.13 6.16
CA LEU A 10 15.85 -14.17 6.88
C LEU A 10 15.23 -12.78 6.78
N CYS A 11 14.99 -12.13 7.93
CA CYS A 11 14.62 -10.72 7.95
C CYS A 11 15.87 -9.88 7.70
N TYR A 12 15.93 -9.23 6.55
CA TYR A 12 17.03 -8.30 6.20
C TYR A 12 16.75 -6.87 6.65
N ILE A 13 15.56 -6.61 7.21
CA ILE A 13 15.18 -5.31 7.76
C ILE A 13 15.81 -5.19 9.14
N THR A 14 16.63 -4.17 9.36
CA THR A 14 17.24 -3.94 10.67
C THR A 14 16.19 -3.51 11.71
N PRO A 15 16.48 -3.62 13.02
CA PRO A 15 15.58 -3.11 14.06
C PRO A 15 15.22 -1.63 13.89
N GLU A 16 16.16 -0.81 13.43
CA GLU A 16 15.95 0.62 13.17
C GLU A 16 15.01 0.83 11.99
N GLN A 17 15.21 0.11 10.88
CA GLN A 17 14.32 0.16 9.73
C GLN A 17 12.90 -0.34 10.08
N LEU A 18 12.78 -1.36 10.93
CA LEU A 18 11.49 -1.81 11.44
C LEU A 18 10.81 -0.77 12.33
N TYR A 19 11.59 -0.04 13.13
CA TYR A 19 11.09 1.07 13.94
C TYR A 19 10.55 2.19 13.05
N ASP A 20 11.33 2.62 12.05
CA ASP A 20 10.93 3.67 11.10
C ASP A 20 9.67 3.26 10.34
N LEU A 21 9.65 2.03 9.79
CA LEU A 21 8.49 1.46 9.10
C LEU A 21 7.24 1.47 9.98
N ARG A 22 7.38 1.18 11.28
CA ARG A 22 6.26 1.20 12.23
C ARG A 22 5.70 2.60 12.41
N ILE A 23 6.55 3.63 12.49
CA ILE A 23 6.13 5.03 12.59
C ILE A 23 5.40 5.44 11.30
N GLU A 24 5.97 5.09 10.14
CA GLU A 24 5.42 5.47 8.83
C GLU A 24 4.10 4.76 8.50
N ALA A 25 3.93 3.51 8.94
CA ALA A 25 2.75 2.70 8.63
C ALA A 25 1.60 2.84 9.64
N ASP A 26 1.82 3.43 10.82
CA ASP A 26 0.77 3.62 11.82
C ASP A 26 0.12 5.00 11.65
N TRP A 27 -1.16 5.00 11.28
CA TRP A 27 -1.98 6.20 11.09
C TRP A 27 -1.98 7.15 12.31
N ARG A 28 -1.69 6.65 13.52
CA ARG A 28 -1.64 7.45 14.76
C ARG A 28 -0.29 8.15 14.95
N MET A 29 0.74 7.73 14.23
CA MET A 29 2.13 8.16 14.45
C MET A 29 2.64 9.08 13.34
N GLY A 30 1.81 9.45 12.36
CA GLY A 30 2.21 10.27 11.22
C GLY A 30 2.78 11.65 11.58
N GLU A 31 2.36 12.24 12.70
CA GLU A 31 2.95 13.49 13.22
C GLU A 31 4.43 13.32 13.64
N GLY A 32 4.85 12.09 13.94
CA GLY A 32 6.24 11.75 14.30
C GLY A 32 7.17 11.62 13.09
N ILE A 33 6.67 11.74 11.86
CA ILE A 33 7.48 11.66 10.64
C ILE A 33 8.13 13.03 10.37
N PRO A 34 9.46 13.14 10.25
CA PRO A 34 10.15 14.38 9.90
C PRO A 34 9.67 14.99 8.58
N ASP A 35 9.61 16.33 8.48
CA ASP A 35 9.14 17.03 7.27
C ASP A 35 10.01 16.78 6.03
N ASP A 36 11.28 16.45 6.22
CA ASP A 36 12.24 16.12 5.16
C ASP A 36 12.24 14.63 4.79
N ASN A 37 11.47 13.79 5.50
CA ASN A 37 11.34 12.38 5.15
C ASN A 37 10.47 12.24 3.88
N PRO A 38 10.99 11.65 2.78
CA PRO A 38 10.24 11.48 1.53
C PRO A 38 8.94 10.67 1.69
N ASN A 39 8.83 9.83 2.72
CA ASN A 39 7.66 9.01 3.00
C ASN A 39 6.53 9.78 3.70
N LYS A 40 6.78 10.99 4.23
CA LYS A 40 5.77 11.78 4.94
C LYS A 40 4.52 12.04 4.11
N ARG A 41 4.68 12.19 2.79
CA ARG A 41 3.56 12.38 1.85
C ARG A 41 2.50 11.28 1.96
N TYR A 42 2.88 10.04 2.26
CA TYR A 42 1.93 8.92 2.37
C TYR A 42 0.99 9.04 3.58
N TYR A 43 1.30 9.90 4.55
CA TYR A 43 0.39 10.23 5.64
C TYR A 43 -0.89 10.93 5.15
N GLU A 44 -0.86 11.56 3.97
CA GLU A 44 -2.05 12.16 3.36
C GLU A 44 -3.20 11.15 3.21
N TYR A 45 -2.87 9.92 2.82
CA TYR A 45 -3.85 8.85 2.71
C TYR A 45 -4.56 8.58 4.04
N PHE A 46 -3.81 8.46 5.13
CA PHE A 46 -4.39 8.19 6.44
C PHE A 46 -5.23 9.37 6.97
N SER A 47 -4.80 10.59 6.70
CA SER A 47 -5.48 11.80 7.19
C SER A 47 -6.73 12.16 6.38
N ARG A 48 -6.73 11.95 5.07
CA ARG A 48 -7.79 12.42 4.15
C ARG A 48 -8.54 11.31 3.42
N GLY A 49 -8.07 10.07 3.48
CA GLY A 49 -8.54 8.97 2.64
C GLY A 49 -8.18 9.15 1.16
N LYS A 50 -7.23 10.04 0.87
CA LYS A 50 -6.83 10.48 -0.47
C LYS A 50 -5.32 10.67 -0.54
N PHE A 51 -4.79 10.61 -1.74
CA PHE A 51 -3.40 10.95 -2.00
C PHE A 51 -3.35 11.84 -3.24
N ASP A 52 -2.66 12.98 -3.15
CA ASP A 52 -2.61 13.98 -4.22
C ASP A 52 -4.02 14.43 -4.67
N ASP A 53 -4.89 14.69 -3.68
CA ASP A 53 -6.32 15.02 -3.83
C ASP A 53 -7.21 13.97 -4.53
N LEU A 54 -6.63 12.84 -4.95
CA LEU A 54 -7.34 11.73 -5.60
C LEU A 54 -7.72 10.64 -4.58
N PRO A 55 -8.91 10.02 -4.73
CA PRO A 55 -9.18 8.74 -4.08
C PRO A 55 -8.10 7.71 -4.44
N LEU A 56 -7.67 6.87 -3.49
CA LEU A 56 -6.57 5.92 -3.75
C LEU A 56 -6.81 5.02 -4.97
N HIS A 57 -8.04 4.56 -5.18
CA HIS A 57 -8.38 3.70 -6.31
C HIS A 57 -8.23 4.41 -7.67
N GLU A 58 -8.20 5.74 -7.71
CA GLU A 58 -7.88 6.52 -8.91
C GLU A 58 -6.38 6.81 -8.98
N TRP A 59 -5.77 7.19 -7.85
CA TRP A 59 -4.34 7.52 -7.76
C TRP A 59 -3.44 6.36 -8.24
N VAL A 60 -3.75 5.11 -7.87
CA VAL A 60 -2.95 3.94 -8.30
C VAL A 60 -2.97 3.69 -9.81
N HIS A 61 -3.95 4.25 -10.53
CA HIS A 61 -4.05 4.12 -11.98
C HIS A 61 -3.51 5.35 -12.74
N THR A 62 -3.01 6.36 -12.02
CA THR A 62 -2.40 7.54 -12.64
C THR A 62 -1.03 7.20 -13.24
N GLU A 63 -0.70 7.81 -14.38
CA GLU A 63 0.60 7.63 -15.04
C GLU A 63 1.73 8.09 -14.11
N GLY A 64 2.72 7.23 -13.89
CA GLY A 64 3.86 7.51 -13.00
C GLY A 64 3.55 7.44 -11.50
N SER A 65 2.34 7.00 -11.13
CA SER A 65 2.00 6.75 -9.72
C SER A 65 2.87 5.64 -9.13
N GLU A 66 3.39 5.87 -7.93
CA GLU A 66 4.19 4.89 -7.19
C GLU A 66 3.35 3.70 -6.70
N GLY A 67 2.03 3.87 -6.64
CA GLY A 67 1.09 2.80 -6.37
C GLY A 67 0.69 2.00 -7.61
N ASN A 68 1.18 2.37 -8.80
CA ASN A 68 0.87 1.66 -10.03
C ASN A 68 1.51 0.28 -10.02
N ILE A 69 0.72 -0.75 -10.38
CA ILE A 69 1.24 -2.11 -10.56
C ILE A 69 2.25 -2.06 -11.72
N PRO A 70 3.53 -2.43 -11.48
CA PRO A 70 4.53 -2.44 -12.54
C PRO A 70 4.08 -3.32 -13.71
N GLY A 71 4.30 -2.89 -14.95
CA GLY A 71 3.82 -3.62 -16.14
C GLY A 71 4.39 -5.04 -16.32
N ALA A 72 5.43 -5.41 -15.55
CA ALA A 72 5.95 -6.77 -15.47
C ALA A 72 5.07 -7.71 -14.61
N ILE A 73 4.20 -7.15 -13.77
CA ILE A 73 3.26 -7.87 -12.92
C ILE A 73 1.89 -7.86 -13.62
N VAL A 74 1.36 -9.06 -13.85
CA VAL A 74 0.02 -9.24 -14.40
C VAL A 74 -0.95 -9.36 -13.23
N ASP A 75 -1.85 -8.39 -13.08
CA ASP A 75 -2.94 -8.45 -12.10
C ASP A 75 -3.99 -9.47 -12.56
N GLN A 76 -3.85 -10.72 -12.12
CA GLN A 76 -4.77 -11.81 -12.38
C GLN A 76 -5.07 -12.56 -11.08
N ARG A 77 -6.34 -12.89 -10.85
CA ARG A 77 -6.76 -13.75 -9.72
C ARG A 77 -7.33 -15.06 -10.23
N GLU A 78 -7.06 -16.17 -9.53
CA GLU A 78 -7.76 -17.42 -9.82
C GLU A 78 -9.28 -17.22 -9.63
N GLY A 79 -10.06 -17.56 -10.66
CA GLY A 79 -11.52 -17.36 -10.65
C GLY A 79 -12.01 -15.95 -10.98
N GLU A 80 -11.13 -15.02 -11.35
CA GLU A 80 -11.49 -13.63 -11.70
C GLU A 80 -12.55 -13.54 -12.81
N LEU A 81 -12.53 -14.47 -13.77
CA LEU A 81 -13.53 -14.56 -14.83
C LEU A 81 -14.96 -14.70 -14.25
N TYR A 82 -15.14 -15.56 -13.25
CA TYR A 82 -16.45 -15.78 -12.62
C TYR A 82 -16.89 -14.58 -11.78
N LEU A 83 -15.94 -13.89 -11.12
CA LEU A 83 -16.20 -12.68 -10.36
C LEU A 83 -16.65 -11.51 -11.25
N LYS A 84 -16.05 -11.36 -12.43
CA LYS A 84 -16.44 -10.33 -13.41
C LYS A 84 -17.84 -10.57 -13.97
N VAL A 85 -18.21 -11.82 -14.24
CA VAL A 85 -19.56 -12.19 -14.73
C VAL A 85 -20.64 -11.94 -13.67
N GLY A 86 -20.35 -12.18 -12.39
CA GLY A 86 -21.29 -11.93 -11.30
C GLY A 86 -21.57 -10.46 -10.97
N GLY A 87 -20.73 -9.53 -11.44
CA GLY A 87 -20.92 -8.08 -11.22
C GLY A 87 -21.68 -7.35 -12.33
N VAL A 88 -22.08 -8.06 -13.40
CA VAL A 88 -22.83 -7.50 -14.55
C VAL A 88 -24.35 -7.74 -14.40
N ILE A 89 -24.78 -8.38 -13.31
CA ILE A 89 -26.20 -8.57 -12.92
C ILE A 89 -26.48 -7.67 -11.72
#